data_AF-R9JF41-F1
#
_entry.id   AF-R9JF41-F1
#
_cell.length_a   1.000
_cell.length_b   1.000
_cell.length_c   1.000
_cell.angle_alpha   90.00
_cell.angle_beta   90.00
_cell.angle_gamma   90.00
#
_symmetry.space_group_name_H-M   'P 1'
#
loop_
_entity.id
_entity.type
_entity.pdbx_description
1 polymer ?
#
loop_
_entity_poly.entity_id
_entity_poly.type
_entity_poly.pdbx_seq_one_letter_code
_entity_poly.pdbx_strand_id
1 'polypeptide(L)'
;MSYTREERLDIGKRIYNNELSKSDAAIKYSISEGTARDYMRLYRDVNGLPPKNRIQKDENTVRINTYSSEPDLSEYESMTKEELIKELVKSRISEARLKKGYEVKGDGADRTITIFDSWNMK
;
A
#
# COMPACT_ATOMS: atom_id res chain seq x y z
N MET A 1 -19.83 -34.08 16.00
CA MET A 1 -19.31 -33.68 17.32
C MET A 1 -19.63 -32.22 17.56
N SER A 2 -20.33 -31.89 18.65
CA SER A 2 -20.63 -30.49 19.02
C SER A 2 -19.68 -30.06 20.14
N TYR A 3 -18.84 -29.06 19.87
CA TYR A 3 -17.99 -28.44 20.89
C TYR A 3 -18.85 -27.69 21.91
N THR A 4 -18.46 -27.74 23.18
CA THR A 4 -19.09 -26.98 24.27
C THR A 4 -18.81 -25.48 24.12
N ARG A 5 -19.61 -24.62 24.76
CA ARG A 5 -19.47 -23.15 24.62
C ARG A 5 -18.09 -22.65 25.03
N GLU A 6 -17.47 -23.28 26.03
CA GLU A 6 -16.15 -22.94 26.54
C GLU A 6 -15.04 -23.30 25.54
N GLU A 7 -15.11 -24.49 24.95
CA GLU A 7 -14.16 -24.92 23.91
C GLU A 7 -14.23 -24.01 22.68
N ARG A 8 -15.43 -23.55 22.30
CA ARG A 8 -15.61 -22.59 21.20
C ARG A 8 -14.90 -21.26 21.50
N LEU A 9 -14.98 -20.78 22.73
CA LEU A 9 -14.31 -19.55 23.15
C LEU A 9 -12.80 -19.70 23.18
N ASP A 10 -12.27 -20.83 23.65
CA ASP A 10 -10.83 -21.10 23.64
C ASP A 10 -10.27 -21.17 22.21
N ILE A 11 -10.95 -21.88 21.30
CA ILE A 11 -10.57 -21.93 19.88
C ILE A 11 -10.62 -20.52 19.27
N GLY A 12 -11.68 -19.76 19.55
CA GLY A 12 -11.85 -18.38 19.08
C GLY A 12 -10.74 -17.43 19.55
N LYS A 13 -10.31 -17.57 20.80
CA LYS A 13 -9.21 -16.80 21.41
C LYS A 13 -7.89 -17.03 20.67
N ARG A 14 -7.52 -18.29 20.45
CA ARG A 14 -6.28 -18.68 19.74
C ARG A 14 -6.26 -18.11 18.32
N ILE A 15 -7.40 -18.13 17.63
CA ILE A 15 -7.55 -17.54 16.28
C ILE A 15 -7.44 -16.01 16.31
N TYR A 16 -8.02 -15.37 17.33
CA TYR A 16 -7.95 -13.91 17.48
C TYR A 16 -6.50 -13.44 17.73
N ASN A 17 -5.75 -14.15 18.56
CA ASN A 17 -4.34 -13.84 18.89
C ASN A 17 -3.32 -14.19 17.79
N ASN A 18 -3.76 -14.73 16.63
CA ASN A 18 -2.87 -15.27 15.58
C ASN A 18 -2.03 -16.49 16.00
N GLU A 19 -2.38 -17.17 17.11
CA GLU A 19 -1.71 -18.41 17.52
C GLU A 19 -2.09 -19.58 16.61
N LEU A 20 -3.25 -19.48 15.94
CA LEU A 20 -3.76 -20.48 15.02
C LEU A 20 -4.49 -19.80 13.86
N SER A 21 -4.18 -20.18 12.62
CA SER A 21 -4.94 -19.70 11.46
C SER A 21 -6.35 -20.32 11.46
N LYS A 22 -7.31 -19.66 10.78
CA LYS A 22 -8.66 -20.21 10.59
C LYS A 22 -8.62 -21.55 9.85
N SER A 23 -7.73 -21.68 8.86
CA SER A 23 -7.53 -22.90 8.08
C SER A 23 -6.93 -24.02 8.92
N ASP A 24 -5.93 -23.69 9.75
CA ASP A 24 -5.29 -24.67 10.63
C ASP A 24 -6.25 -25.14 11.72
N ALA A 25 -7.10 -24.25 12.24
CA ALA A 25 -8.17 -24.59 13.16
C ALA A 25 -9.19 -25.53 12.52
N ALA A 26 -9.55 -25.30 11.26
CA ALA A 26 -10.45 -26.17 10.51
C ALA A 26 -9.90 -27.60 10.42
N ILE A 27 -8.61 -27.75 10.11
CA ILE A 27 -7.95 -29.06 10.03
C ILE A 27 -7.86 -29.70 11.41
N LYS A 28 -7.33 -28.96 12.41
CA LYS A 28 -7.04 -29.48 13.76
C LYS A 28 -8.28 -29.93 14.52
N TYR A 29 -9.37 -29.18 14.39
CA TYR A 29 -10.63 -29.44 15.09
C TYR A 29 -11.68 -30.09 14.17
N SER A 30 -11.32 -30.45 12.93
CA SER A 30 -12.26 -31.02 11.95
C SER A 30 -13.56 -30.21 11.84
N ILE A 31 -13.43 -28.87 11.85
CA ILE A 31 -14.54 -27.92 11.69
C ILE A 31 -14.42 -27.19 10.36
N SER A 32 -15.49 -26.56 9.90
CA SER A 32 -15.40 -25.68 8.74
C SER A 32 -14.66 -24.38 9.09
N GLU A 33 -14.01 -23.76 8.10
CA GLU A 33 -13.38 -22.44 8.27
C GLU A 33 -14.40 -21.37 8.69
N GLY A 34 -15.67 -21.51 8.24
CA GLY A 34 -16.78 -20.66 8.67
C GLY A 34 -17.06 -20.80 10.16
N THR A 35 -17.11 -22.04 10.67
CA THR A 35 -17.30 -22.33 12.10
C THR A 35 -16.15 -21.78 12.94
N ALA A 36 -14.90 -21.92 12.47
CA ALA A 36 -13.73 -21.33 13.13
C ALA A 36 -13.82 -19.79 13.20
N ARG A 37 -14.35 -19.16 12.14
CA ARG A 37 -14.62 -17.71 12.11
C ARG A 37 -15.72 -17.31 13.09
N ASP A 38 -16.77 -18.12 13.22
CA ASP A 38 -17.86 -17.84 14.16
C ASP A 38 -17.40 -17.98 15.61
N TYR A 39 -16.51 -18.94 15.91
CA TYR A 39 -15.88 -19.06 17.23
C TYR A 39 -15.01 -17.86 17.58
N MET A 40 -14.22 -17.36 16.62
CA MET A 40 -13.46 -16.12 16.78
C MET A 40 -14.37 -14.90 17.00
N ARG A 41 -15.50 -14.80 16.29
CA ARG A 41 -16.49 -13.73 16.50
C ARG A 41 -17.13 -13.82 17.88
N LEU A 42 -17.52 -15.03 18.31
CA LEU A 42 -18.08 -15.28 19.63
C LEU A 42 -17.12 -14.81 20.74
N TYR A 43 -15.83 -15.13 20.62
CA TYR A 43 -14.81 -14.65 21.56
C TYR A 43 -14.71 -13.12 21.58
N ARG A 44 -14.72 -12.48 20.41
CA ARG A 44 -14.67 -11.02 20.30
C ARG A 44 -15.88 -10.36 20.98
N ASP A 45 -17.08 -10.86 20.71
CA ASP A 45 -18.33 -10.27 21.19
C ASP A 45 -18.47 -10.44 22.72
N VAL A 46 -18.05 -11.58 23.29
CA VAL A 46 -18.05 -11.81 24.74
C VAL A 46 -17.05 -10.91 25.47
N ASN A 47 -15.93 -10.56 24.84
CA ASN A 47 -14.88 -9.74 25.45
C ASN A 47 -14.92 -8.26 25.02
N GLY A 48 -15.91 -7.84 24.22
CA GLY A 48 -16.03 -6.47 23.72
C GLY A 48 -14.83 -5.99 22.89
N LEU A 49 -14.14 -6.91 22.21
CA LEU A 49 -12.92 -6.60 21.47
C LEU A 49 -13.24 -5.93 20.13
N PRO A 50 -12.38 -5.03 19.62
CA PRO A 50 -12.60 -4.41 18.32
C PRO A 50 -12.60 -5.48 17.21
N PRO A 51 -13.31 -5.24 16.08
CA PRO A 51 -13.18 -6.09 14.91
C PRO A 51 -11.71 -6.21 14.53
N LYS A 52 -11.22 -7.45 14.44
CA LYS A 52 -9.86 -7.70 13.93
C LYS A 52 -9.83 -7.17 12.51
N ASN A 53 -9.18 -6.01 12.34
CA ASN A 53 -9.00 -5.34 11.07
C ASN A 53 -8.59 -6.42 10.08
N ARG A 54 -9.38 -6.57 9.01
CA ARG A 54 -9.03 -7.40 7.87
C ARG A 54 -7.63 -6.90 7.51
N ILE A 55 -6.58 -7.64 7.89
CA ILE A 55 -5.25 -7.50 7.28
C ILE A 55 -5.62 -7.44 5.82
N GLN A 56 -5.39 -6.27 5.22
CA GLN A 56 -5.85 -5.95 3.88
C GLN A 56 -5.44 -7.16 3.07
N LYS A 57 -6.42 -7.98 2.71
CA LYS A 57 -6.21 -9.04 1.75
C LYS A 57 -5.75 -8.22 0.57
N ASP A 58 -4.51 -8.41 0.13
CA ASP A 58 -3.92 -7.69 -0.98
C ASP A 58 -4.80 -7.95 -2.22
N GLU A 59 -5.93 -7.27 -2.29
CA GLU A 59 -6.92 -7.31 -3.35
C GLU A 59 -6.38 -6.37 -4.41
N ASN A 60 -5.30 -6.78 -5.08
CA ASN A 60 -4.78 -6.14 -6.29
C ASN A 60 -4.81 -4.60 -6.28
N THR A 61 -4.65 -3.96 -5.12
CA THR A 61 -4.28 -2.57 -5.07
C THR A 61 -2.82 -2.62 -5.41
N VAL A 62 -2.50 -2.34 -6.67
CA VAL A 62 -1.19 -1.83 -7.05
C VAL A 62 -0.82 -0.89 -5.92
N ARG A 63 0.12 -1.33 -5.06
CA ARG A 63 0.74 -0.42 -4.12
C ARG A 63 1.38 0.58 -5.04
N ILE A 64 0.66 1.68 -5.28
CA ILE A 64 1.32 2.91 -5.64
C ILE A 64 2.20 3.09 -4.41
N ASN A 65 3.46 2.68 -4.57
CA ASN A 65 4.52 3.07 -3.70
C ASN A 65 4.52 4.58 -3.86
N THR A 66 3.63 5.26 -3.13
CA THR A 66 3.82 6.64 -2.76
C THR A 66 5.15 6.56 -2.06
N TYR A 67 6.20 6.90 -2.81
CA TYR A 67 7.52 7.16 -2.30
C TYR A 67 7.30 8.24 -1.24
N SER A 68 6.97 7.81 -0.02
CA SER A 68 6.99 8.58 1.21
C SER A 68 8.43 8.66 1.71
N SER A 69 9.40 8.46 0.81
CA SER A 69 10.71 9.02 1.01
C SER A 69 10.51 10.50 0.82
N GLU A 70 10.68 11.26 1.90
CA GLU A 70 10.92 12.70 1.77
C GLU A 70 11.93 12.90 0.64
N PRO A 71 11.69 13.85 -0.28
CA PRO A 71 12.64 14.11 -1.34
C PRO A 71 13.98 14.42 -0.67
N ASP A 72 15.04 13.72 -1.08
CA ASP A 72 16.37 14.00 -0.60
C ASP A 72 16.76 15.40 -1.09
N LEU A 73 16.76 16.37 -0.16
CA LEU A 73 17.06 17.77 -0.44
C LEU A 73 18.55 18.09 -0.31
N SER A 74 19.39 17.10 0.06
CA SER A 74 20.82 17.32 0.31
C SER A 74 21.57 17.91 -0.89
N GLU A 75 21.16 17.54 -2.11
CA GLU A 75 21.70 18.10 -3.37
C GLU A 75 21.40 19.60 -3.48
N TYR A 76 20.15 20.02 -3.25
CA TYR A 76 19.73 21.41 -3.33
C TYR A 76 20.32 22.28 -2.21
N GLU A 77 20.50 21.74 -1.01
CA GLU A 77 21.12 22.47 0.11
C GLU A 77 22.58 22.79 -0.15
N SER A 78 23.26 21.98 -0.97
CA SER A 78 24.66 22.18 -1.34
C SER A 78 24.85 23.20 -2.47
N MET A 79 23.77 23.61 -3.14
CA MET A 79 23.81 24.52 -4.29
C MET A 79 23.92 25.98 -3.89
N THR A 80 24.54 26.77 -4.77
CA THR A 80 24.55 28.22 -4.64
C THR A 80 23.20 28.84 -5.00
N LYS A 81 22.95 30.06 -4.56
CA LYS A 81 21.70 30.78 -4.82
C LYS A 81 21.41 30.90 -6.32
N GLU A 82 22.45 31.16 -7.12
CA GLU A 82 22.36 31.30 -8.57
C GLU A 82 21.96 29.99 -9.25
N GLU A 83 22.51 28.88 -8.77
CA GLU A 83 22.20 27.55 -9.30
C GLU A 83 20.76 27.15 -8.97
N LEU A 84 20.29 27.41 -7.75
CA LEU A 84 18.89 27.18 -7.36
C LEU A 84 17.91 27.99 -8.22
N ILE A 85 18.23 29.25 -8.52
CA ILE A 85 17.41 30.07 -9.43
C ILE A 85 17.38 29.44 -10.83
N LYS A 86 18.52 28.97 -11.33
CA LYS A 86 18.62 28.32 -12.65
C LYS A 86 17.77 27.05 -12.70
N GLU A 87 17.80 26.23 -11.67
CA GLU A 87 16.97 25.02 -11.59
C GLU A 87 15.48 25.33 -11.51
N LEU A 88 15.09 26.34 -10.72
CA LEU A 88 13.71 26.78 -10.65
C LEU A 88 13.19 27.23 -12.02
N VAL A 89 14.02 27.95 -12.78
CA VAL A 89 13.69 28.37 -14.16
C VAL A 89 13.57 27.15 -15.07
N LYS A 90 14.51 26.19 -15.02
CA LYS A 90 14.45 24.95 -15.80
C LYS A 90 13.16 24.16 -15.51
N SER A 91 12.78 24.04 -14.24
CA SER A 91 11.57 23.35 -13.79
C SER A 91 10.30 24.01 -14.33
N ARG A 92 10.19 25.35 -14.29
CA ARG A 92 9.05 26.06 -14.89
C ARG A 92 8.96 25.87 -16.41
N ILE A 93 10.10 25.82 -17.09
CA ILE A 93 10.16 25.60 -18.53
C ILE A 93 9.72 24.16 -18.87
N SER A 94 10.19 23.15 -18.14
CA SER A 94 9.80 21.76 -18.38
C SER A 94 8.31 21.55 -18.11
N GLU A 95 7.77 22.14 -17.03
CA GLU A 95 6.33 22.10 -16.74
C GLU A 95 5.50 22.71 -17.87
N ALA A 96 5.90 23.89 -18.39
CA ALA A 96 5.20 24.54 -19.50
C ALA A 96 5.26 23.71 -20.80
N ARG A 97 6.36 23.01 -21.07
CA ARG A 97 6.51 22.11 -22.22
C ARG A 97 5.67 20.85 -22.07
N LEU A 98 5.65 20.26 -20.87
CA LEU A 98 4.81 19.11 -20.53
C LEU A 98 3.32 19.44 -20.72
N LYS A 99 2.88 20.64 -20.31
CA LYS A 99 1.51 21.11 -20.59
C LYS A 99 1.20 21.23 -22.08
N LYS A 100 2.22 21.48 -22.92
CA LYS A 100 2.10 21.46 -24.38
C LYS A 100 2.23 20.05 -24.98
N GLY A 101 2.42 19.02 -24.15
CA GLY A 101 2.49 17.63 -24.59
C GLY A 101 3.86 17.25 -25.16
N TYR A 102 4.96 17.87 -24.71
CA TYR A 102 6.29 17.39 -25.09
C TYR A 102 7.34 17.59 -24.01
N GLU A 103 8.36 16.75 -24.01
CA GLU A 103 9.55 16.83 -23.18
C GLU A 103 10.80 17.07 -24.05
N VAL A 104 11.80 17.76 -23.50
CA VAL A 104 13.09 17.93 -24.15
C VAL A 104 14.18 17.49 -23.17
N LYS A 105 15.03 16.55 -23.60
CA LYS A 105 16.19 16.06 -22.82
C LYS A 105 17.49 16.40 -23.54
N GLY A 106 18.52 16.79 -22.79
CA GLY A 106 19.82 17.20 -23.32
C GLY A 106 19.87 18.68 -23.76
N ASP A 107 21.08 19.14 -24.05
CA ASP A 107 21.38 20.53 -24.45
C ASP A 107 22.09 20.55 -25.82
N GLY A 108 21.95 21.66 -26.56
CA GLY A 108 22.65 21.86 -27.83
C GLY A 108 22.24 20.88 -28.93
N ALA A 109 23.25 20.29 -29.59
CA ALA A 109 23.06 19.33 -30.69
C ALA A 109 22.50 17.99 -30.21
N ASP A 110 22.75 17.61 -28.96
CA ASP A 110 22.36 16.31 -28.38
C ASP A 110 20.94 16.32 -27.80
N ARG A 111 20.15 17.35 -28.11
CA ARG A 111 18.78 17.47 -27.59
C ARG A 111 17.84 16.48 -28.27
N THR A 112 17.02 15.82 -27.47
CA THR A 112 15.96 14.91 -27.92
C THR A 112 14.60 15.48 -27.52
N ILE A 113 13.63 15.46 -28.44
CA ILE A 113 12.27 15.94 -28.20
C ILE A 113 11.35 14.72 -28.21
N THR A 114 10.61 14.52 -27.13
CA THR A 114 9.60 13.47 -27.00
C THR A 114 8.22 14.11 -26.99
N ILE A 115 7.36 13.74 -27.94
CA ILE A 115 5.98 14.22 -28.01
C ILE A 115 5.08 13.21 -27.31
N PHE A 116 4.22 13.69 -26.42
CA PHE A 116 3.22 12.90 -25.70
C PHE A 116 1.89 13.00 -26.44
N ASP A 117 1.54 11.95 -27.18
CA ASP A 117 0.22 11.82 -27.80
C ASP A 117 -0.80 11.28 -26.78
N SER A 118 -2.05 11.76 -26.86
CA SER A 118 -3.16 11.36 -25.98
C SER A 118 -3.54 9.87 -26.06
N TRP A 119 -2.96 9.13 -27.01
CA TRP A 119 -3.15 7.69 -27.18
C TRP A 119 -2.33 6.84 -26.18
N ASN A 120 -1.31 7.42 -25.54
CA ASN A 120 -0.41 6.70 -24.61
C ASN A 120 -0.79 6.83 -23.12
N MET A 121 -1.93 7.45 -22.79
CA MET A 121 -2.53 7.36 -21.46
C MET A 121 -3.55 6.22 -21.45
N LYS A 122 -3.07 4.98 -21.26
CA LYS A 122 -3.90 3.78 -21.11
C LYS A 122 -3.83 3.27 -19.68
#